data_AF-A0A951NV90-F1
#
_entry.id   AF-A0A951NV90-F1
#
_cell.length_a   1.000
_cell.length_b   1.000
_cell.length_c   1.000
_cell.angle_alpha   90.00
_cell.angle_beta   90.00
_cell.angle_gamma   90.00
#
_symmetry.space_group_name_H-M   'P 1'
#
loop_
_entity.id
_entity.type
_entity.pdbx_description
1 polymer ?
#
loop_
_entity_poly.entity_id
_entity_poly.type
_entity_poly.pdbx_seq_one_letter_code
_entity_poly.pdbx_strand_id
1 'polypeptide(L)'
;MSTILRFLSNEDFQRFTAQLFSAEFPNFQAIEGAGGDGGLDGIDGDTGFQMYFPEEHNRTKAKFIAKIDSDISKMVSTADKLGLQLTRWVLVVPVDLRTDVVAHLMTKSRATGVTCLYWGATKLGELAAKHPHVQESFPGIFLPAMKQDIGQVKDGVDALTRRHDSAGVEIIGDDEYDRLIEEYSETFRQSSQGAMERMSHTSAGEQAVRALHAELNAKRSDLMRKKGISDRAFILELEDLNAAHVLRYNRKQSELNERGMLYSGAAEDLTRINEQHERDLERLKLRYGKR
;
A
#
# COMPACT_ATOMS: atom_id res chain seq x y z
N MET A 1 9.16 -0.33 0.31
CA MET A 1 9.44 -1.43 -0.63
C MET A 1 8.43 -2.52 -0.34
N SER A 2 7.45 -2.69 -1.23
CA SER A 2 6.38 -3.67 -1.08
C SER A 2 6.95 -5.07 -1.24
N THR A 3 6.63 -5.97 -0.30
CA THR A 3 7.06 -7.37 -0.32
C THR A 3 6.58 -8.03 -1.62
N ILE A 4 7.51 -8.41 -2.50
CA ILE A 4 7.23 -9.10 -3.78
C ILE A 4 6.64 -10.50 -3.51
N LEU A 5 6.94 -11.06 -2.35
CA LEU A 5 6.55 -12.39 -1.94
C LEU A 5 5.36 -12.33 -0.99
N ARG A 6 4.20 -12.85 -1.44
CA ARG A 6 3.01 -12.99 -0.60
C ARG A 6 2.67 -14.46 -0.45
N PHE A 7 3.22 -15.07 0.60
CA PHE A 7 2.92 -16.46 0.94
C PHE A 7 1.54 -16.57 1.59
N LEU A 8 0.79 -17.61 1.21
CA LEU A 8 -0.57 -17.87 1.70
C LEU A 8 -0.55 -18.74 2.97
N SER A 9 0.47 -19.59 3.13
CA SER A 9 0.65 -20.46 4.28
C SER A 9 2.13 -20.70 4.62
N ASN A 10 2.40 -21.25 5.81
CA ASN A 10 3.75 -21.70 6.19
C ASN A 10 4.25 -22.84 5.27
N GLU A 11 3.34 -23.73 4.85
CA GLU A 11 3.67 -24.83 3.94
C GLU A 11 4.09 -24.29 2.56
N ASP A 12 3.39 -23.29 2.03
CA ASP A 12 3.77 -22.64 0.78
C ASP A 12 5.13 -21.96 0.88
N PHE A 13 5.41 -21.32 2.02
CA PHE A 13 6.72 -20.70 2.29
C PHE A 13 7.83 -21.75 2.29
N GLN A 14 7.66 -22.83 3.04
CA GLN A 14 8.66 -23.90 3.14
C GLN A 14 8.89 -24.60 1.79
N ARG A 15 7.82 -24.92 1.04
CA ARG A 15 7.92 -25.49 -0.31
C ARG A 15 8.62 -24.56 -1.27
N PHE A 16 8.30 -23.27 -1.23
CA PHE A 16 8.96 -22.25 -2.04
C PHE A 16 10.47 -22.18 -1.73
N THR A 17 10.83 -22.02 -0.45
CA THR A 17 12.24 -21.91 -0.07
C THR A 17 13.01 -23.19 -0.33
N ALA A 18 12.39 -24.36 -0.16
CA ALA A 18 13.02 -25.65 -0.48
C ALA A 18 13.32 -25.76 -1.98
N GLN A 19 12.37 -25.42 -2.87
CA GLN A 19 12.61 -25.42 -4.31
C GLN A 19 13.65 -24.38 -4.73
N LEU A 20 13.57 -23.18 -4.15
CA LEU A 20 14.52 -22.10 -4.42
C LEU A 20 15.95 -22.48 -4.01
N PHE A 21 16.11 -23.12 -2.86
CA PHE A 21 17.42 -23.55 -2.37
C PHE A 21 17.92 -24.78 -3.11
N SER A 22 17.06 -25.70 -3.51
CA SER A 22 17.45 -26.81 -4.38
C SER A 22 17.96 -26.32 -5.75
N ALA A 23 17.45 -25.19 -6.24
CA ALA A 23 17.91 -24.57 -7.48
C ALA A 23 19.21 -23.76 -7.30
N GLU A 24 19.39 -23.08 -6.18
CA GLU A 24 20.60 -22.27 -5.91
C GLU A 24 21.79 -23.12 -5.43
N PHE A 25 21.52 -24.15 -4.65
CA PHE A 25 22.52 -24.96 -3.94
C PHE A 25 22.38 -26.43 -4.35
N PRO A 26 23.29 -26.96 -5.20
CA PRO A 26 23.20 -28.32 -5.73
C PRO A 26 23.23 -29.43 -4.66
N ASN A 27 23.80 -29.16 -3.48
CA ASN A 27 23.90 -30.12 -2.38
C ASN A 27 22.91 -29.83 -1.24
N PHE A 28 21.95 -28.94 -1.45
CA PHE A 28 20.94 -28.65 -0.44
C PHE A 28 20.08 -29.88 -0.16
N GLN A 29 20.00 -30.25 1.11
CA GLN A 29 19.18 -31.33 1.61
C GLN A 29 18.12 -30.74 2.53
N ALA A 30 16.86 -30.84 2.11
CA ALA A 30 15.73 -30.57 2.98
C ALA A 30 15.63 -31.68 4.04
N ILE A 31 15.44 -31.32 5.30
CA ILE A 31 15.26 -32.28 6.37
C ILE A 31 13.76 -32.58 6.48
N GLU A 32 13.26 -33.54 5.71
CA GLU A 32 11.86 -33.98 5.77
C GLU A 32 11.59 -34.80 7.06
N GLY A 33 10.47 -34.53 7.72
CA GLY A 33 9.96 -35.38 8.81
C GLY A 33 10.47 -35.08 10.23
N ALA A 34 11.41 -34.15 10.40
CA ALA A 34 11.65 -33.54 11.70
C ALA A 34 10.64 -32.38 11.87
N GLY A 35 9.47 -32.65 12.45
CA GLY A 35 8.49 -31.60 12.73
C GLY A 35 9.11 -30.46 13.54
N GLY A 36 9.53 -29.38 12.87
CA GLY A 36 9.73 -28.01 13.35
C GLY A 36 10.56 -27.75 14.61
N ASP A 37 11.21 -28.74 15.23
CA ASP A 37 11.70 -28.61 16.60
C ASP A 37 13.24 -28.63 16.76
N GLY A 38 13.97 -28.90 15.68
CA GLY A 38 15.44 -29.01 15.69
C GLY A 38 16.21 -27.70 15.43
N GLY A 39 15.54 -26.61 15.03
CA GLY A 39 16.21 -25.37 14.64
C GLY A 39 16.93 -25.43 13.28
N LEU A 40 16.63 -26.46 12.48
CA LEU A 40 17.11 -26.68 11.11
C LEU A 40 16.00 -27.29 10.26
N ASP A 41 15.75 -26.71 9.08
CA ASP A 41 14.84 -27.24 8.05
C ASP A 41 15.60 -27.71 6.80
N GLY A 42 16.87 -27.32 6.63
CA GLY A 42 17.72 -27.80 5.55
C GLY A 42 19.20 -27.51 5.77
N ILE A 43 20.06 -28.21 5.05
CA ILE A 43 21.52 -28.08 5.15
C ILE A 43 22.13 -28.07 3.74
N ASP A 44 23.14 -27.23 3.53
CA ASP A 44 24.05 -27.28 2.38
C ASP A 44 25.49 -27.19 2.90
N GLY A 45 26.23 -28.30 2.84
CA GLY A 45 27.58 -28.39 3.39
C GLY A 45 27.64 -28.05 4.89
N ASP A 46 28.31 -26.95 5.23
CA ASP A 46 28.48 -26.44 6.60
C ASP A 46 27.47 -25.34 6.97
N THR A 47 26.48 -25.09 6.10
CA THR A 47 25.46 -24.07 6.29
C THR A 47 24.11 -24.72 6.62
N GLY A 48 23.56 -24.37 7.77
CA GLY A 48 22.21 -24.75 8.19
C GLY A 48 21.19 -23.66 7.88
N PHE A 49 20.01 -24.04 7.42
CA PHE A 49 18.90 -23.15 7.10
C PHE A 49 17.72 -23.43 8.02
N GLN A 50 17.15 -22.38 8.60
CA GLN A 50 15.88 -22.43 9.34
C GLN A 50 14.87 -21.54 8.63
N MET A 51 13.79 -22.15 8.15
CA MET A 51 12.65 -21.48 7.54
C MET A 51 11.66 -21.11 8.64
N TYR A 52 11.26 -19.84 8.70
CA TYR A 52 10.29 -19.38 9.66
C TYR A 52 9.27 -18.44 9.02
N PHE A 53 8.02 -18.90 8.96
CA PHE A 53 6.89 -18.11 8.51
C PHE A 53 5.98 -17.72 9.68
N PRO A 54 6.23 -16.57 10.36
CA PRO A 54 5.33 -16.08 11.38
C PRO A 54 4.02 -15.54 10.79
N GLU A 55 2.92 -15.86 11.46
CA GLU A 55 1.65 -15.15 11.30
C GLU A 55 1.85 -13.63 11.49
N GLU A 56 1.03 -12.82 10.82
CA GLU A 56 1.25 -11.38 10.72
C GLU A 56 1.32 -10.69 12.09
N HIS A 57 0.43 -11.04 13.02
CA HIS A 57 0.42 -10.50 14.38
C HIS A 57 1.63 -10.94 15.23
N ASN A 58 2.34 -11.99 14.81
CA ASN A 58 3.57 -12.49 15.45
C ASN A 58 4.85 -11.91 14.84
N ARG A 59 4.76 -11.01 13.85
CA ARG A 59 5.91 -10.33 13.24
C ARG A 59 6.42 -9.15 14.08
N THR A 60 6.50 -9.34 15.38
CA THR A 60 7.01 -8.34 16.32
C THR A 60 8.47 -8.62 16.66
N LYS A 61 9.20 -7.56 17.03
CA LYS A 61 10.60 -7.65 17.48
C LYS A 61 10.79 -8.74 18.55
N ALA A 62 9.95 -8.72 19.58
CA ALA A 62 10.07 -9.64 20.72
C ALA A 62 9.91 -11.11 20.29
N LYS A 63 8.98 -11.38 19.37
CA LYS A 63 8.74 -12.74 18.85
C LYS A 63 9.91 -13.23 18.00
N PHE A 64 10.49 -12.38 17.15
CA PHE A 64 11.68 -12.75 16.38
C PHE A 64 12.89 -13.02 17.28
N ILE A 65 13.13 -12.18 18.29
CA ILE A 65 14.23 -12.40 19.25
C ILE A 65 14.04 -13.74 19.99
N ALA A 66 12.85 -13.99 20.51
CA ALA A 66 12.55 -15.26 21.20
C ALA A 66 12.73 -16.47 20.27
N LYS A 67 12.34 -16.35 19.00
CA LYS A 67 12.52 -17.41 17.99
C LYS A 67 13.99 -17.67 17.70
N ILE A 68 14.79 -16.62 17.47
CA ILE A 68 16.24 -16.71 17.25
C ILE A 68 16.92 -17.42 18.43
N ASP A 69 16.59 -17.03 19.66
CA ASP A 69 17.18 -17.62 20.86
C ASP A 69 16.83 -19.11 21.00
N SER A 70 15.58 -19.46 20.73
CA SER A 70 15.13 -20.85 20.76
C SER A 70 15.80 -21.68 19.66
N ASP A 71 15.81 -21.19 18.42
CA ASP A 71 16.28 -21.96 17.26
C ASP A 71 17.79 -22.15 17.26
N ILE A 72 18.56 -21.15 17.68
CA ILE A 72 20.02 -21.31 17.80
C ILE A 72 20.34 -22.37 18.86
N SER A 73 19.64 -22.36 19.99
CA SER A 73 19.85 -23.36 21.04
C SER A 73 19.51 -24.78 20.57
N LYS A 74 18.44 -24.91 19.79
CA LYS A 74 18.02 -26.16 19.14
C LYS A 74 19.01 -26.60 18.08
N MET A 75 19.48 -25.69 17.24
CA MET A 75 20.45 -25.95 16.18
C MET A 75 21.75 -26.50 16.75
N VAL A 76 22.31 -25.90 17.80
CA VAL A 76 23.52 -26.41 18.46
C VAL A 76 23.29 -27.83 18.96
N SER A 77 22.16 -28.06 19.64
CA SER A 77 21.80 -29.39 20.14
C SER A 77 21.63 -30.43 19.03
N THR A 78 21.09 -30.03 17.87
CA THR A 78 20.87 -30.90 16.71
C THR A 78 22.19 -31.17 15.98
N ALA A 79 23.04 -30.16 15.83
CA ALA A 79 24.36 -30.29 15.22
C ALA A 79 25.24 -31.26 16.01
N ASP A 80 25.26 -31.14 17.34
CA ASP A 80 26.00 -32.04 18.23
C ASP A 80 25.50 -33.49 18.12
N LYS A 81 24.17 -33.69 18.09
CA LYS A 81 23.55 -35.03 17.97
C LYS A 81 23.85 -35.70 16.64
N LEU A 82 23.88 -34.93 15.56
CA LEU A 82 24.09 -35.43 14.21
C LEU A 82 25.58 -35.42 13.79
N GLY A 83 26.47 -34.91 14.64
CA GLY A 83 27.90 -34.78 14.34
C GLY A 83 28.19 -33.78 13.21
N LEU A 84 27.32 -32.79 13.02
CA LEU A 84 27.43 -31.80 11.95
C LEU A 84 28.32 -30.64 12.39
N GLN A 85 29.29 -30.27 11.55
CA GLN A 85 30.12 -29.08 11.76
C GLN A 85 29.52 -27.88 11.02
N LEU A 86 28.54 -27.23 11.65
CA LEU A 86 27.93 -26.03 11.08
C LEU A 86 28.79 -24.80 11.37
N THR A 87 29.28 -24.14 10.32
CA THR A 87 29.99 -22.85 10.44
C THR A 87 29.06 -21.66 10.26
N ARG A 88 27.89 -21.89 9.62
CA ARG A 88 26.91 -20.87 9.31
C ARG A 88 25.48 -21.35 9.58
N TRP A 89 24.66 -20.43 10.08
CA TRP A 89 23.22 -20.63 10.27
C TRP A 89 22.44 -19.47 9.67
N VAL A 90 21.46 -19.76 8.84
CA VAL A 90 20.68 -18.76 8.10
C VAL A 90 19.21 -18.86 8.51
N LEU A 91 18.70 -17.78 9.11
CA LEU A 91 17.27 -17.61 9.37
C LEU A 91 16.58 -17.06 8.11
N VAL A 92 15.68 -17.85 7.54
CA VAL A 92 14.95 -17.51 6.33
C VAL A 92 13.54 -17.09 6.71
N VAL A 93 13.20 -15.84 6.39
CA VAL A 93 11.94 -15.20 6.81
C VAL A 93 11.28 -14.46 5.65
N PRO A 94 9.94 -14.37 5.62
CA PRO A 94 9.21 -13.72 4.53
C PRO A 94 9.31 -12.18 4.54
N VAL A 95 9.97 -11.60 5.56
CA VAL A 95 10.09 -10.15 5.77
C VAL A 95 11.51 -9.80 6.18
N ASP A 96 11.98 -8.62 5.80
CA ASP A 96 13.28 -8.13 6.25
C ASP A 96 13.24 -7.78 7.75
N LEU A 97 14.28 -8.20 8.47
CA LEU A 97 14.37 -7.98 9.91
C LEU A 97 14.75 -6.53 10.24
N ARG A 98 14.21 -6.02 11.35
CA ARG A 98 14.59 -4.71 11.88
C ARG A 98 16.04 -4.71 12.38
N THR A 99 16.70 -3.56 12.30
CA THR A 99 18.13 -3.38 12.65
C THR A 99 18.49 -3.88 14.04
N ASP A 100 17.58 -3.73 15.01
CA ASP A 100 17.76 -4.19 16.38
C ASP A 100 17.71 -5.72 16.53
N VAL A 101 16.86 -6.40 15.75
CA VAL A 101 16.83 -7.87 15.67
C VAL A 101 18.09 -8.39 14.99
N VAL A 102 18.58 -7.71 13.95
CA VAL A 102 19.84 -8.06 13.28
C VAL A 102 21.03 -7.90 14.23
N ALA A 103 21.07 -6.83 15.03
CA ALA A 103 22.10 -6.63 16.05
C ALA A 103 22.09 -7.75 17.12
N HIS A 104 20.91 -8.21 17.52
CA HIS A 104 20.77 -9.36 18.42
C HIS A 104 21.34 -10.65 17.80
N LEU A 105 21.02 -10.90 16.53
CA LEU A 105 21.50 -12.07 15.79
C LEU A 105 23.04 -12.07 15.65
N MET A 106 23.65 -10.90 15.42
CA MET A 106 25.11 -10.75 15.43
C MET A 106 25.73 -11.01 16.80
N THR A 107 25.04 -10.62 17.87
CA THR A 107 25.48 -10.89 19.25
C THR A 107 25.47 -12.40 19.53
N LYS A 108 24.44 -13.11 19.06
CA LYS A 108 24.33 -14.57 19.19
C LYS A 108 25.37 -15.30 18.37
N SER A 109 25.67 -14.82 17.16
CA SER A 109 26.73 -15.36 16.32
C SER A 109 28.10 -15.37 17.03
N ARG A 110 28.43 -14.28 17.73
CA ARG A 110 29.67 -14.19 18.52
C ARG A 110 29.68 -15.14 19.72
N ALA A 111 28.53 -15.37 20.33
CA ALA A 111 28.41 -16.23 21.51
C ALA A 111 28.53 -17.72 21.18
N THR A 112 28.03 -18.15 20.02
CA THR A 112 28.06 -19.56 19.60
C THR A 112 29.27 -19.92 18.76
N GLY A 113 29.97 -18.94 18.19
CA GLY A 113 31.06 -19.16 17.23
C GLY A 113 30.56 -19.56 15.83
N VAL A 114 29.24 -19.63 15.62
CA VAL A 114 28.60 -19.91 14.33
C VAL A 114 28.20 -18.59 13.68
N THR A 115 28.46 -18.43 12.39
CA THR A 115 28.05 -17.24 11.64
C THR A 115 26.52 -17.24 11.46
N CYS A 116 25.80 -16.45 12.25
CA CYS A 116 24.35 -16.31 12.08
C CYS A 116 24.05 -15.22 11.05
N LEU A 117 23.22 -15.55 10.06
CA LEU A 117 22.71 -14.63 9.05
C LEU A 117 21.18 -14.69 9.00
N TYR A 118 20.56 -13.73 8.33
CA TYR A 118 19.16 -13.82 7.96
C TYR A 118 18.98 -13.53 6.48
N TRP A 119 18.03 -14.19 5.84
CA TRP A 119 17.55 -13.88 4.51
C TRP A 119 16.08 -13.50 4.58
N GLY A 120 15.83 -12.21 4.37
CA GLY A 120 14.49 -11.64 4.33
C GLY A 120 13.94 -11.53 2.91
N ALA A 121 12.87 -10.76 2.77
CA ALA A 121 12.15 -10.56 1.51
C ALA A 121 13.06 -10.05 0.38
N THR A 122 14.00 -9.14 0.70
CA THR A 122 14.91 -8.58 -0.31
C THR A 122 15.80 -9.68 -0.89
N LYS A 123 16.43 -10.49 -0.02
CA LYS A 123 17.34 -11.55 -0.48
C LYS A 123 16.61 -12.68 -1.20
N LEU A 124 15.44 -13.07 -0.70
CA LEU A 124 14.61 -14.08 -1.35
C LEU A 124 14.10 -13.60 -2.70
N GLY A 125 13.78 -12.31 -2.85
CA GLY A 125 13.40 -11.71 -4.12
C GLY A 125 14.53 -11.75 -5.16
N GLU A 126 15.76 -11.41 -4.76
CA GLU A 126 16.95 -11.54 -5.62
C GLU A 126 17.18 -12.98 -6.09
N LEU A 127 17.11 -13.94 -5.17
CA LEU A 127 17.28 -15.36 -5.48
C LEU A 127 16.17 -15.86 -6.41
N ALA A 128 14.93 -15.47 -6.15
CA ALA A 128 13.82 -15.81 -7.03
C ALA A 128 14.02 -15.24 -8.44
N ALA A 129 14.48 -14.00 -8.57
CA ALA A 129 14.76 -13.37 -9.87
C ALA A 129 15.83 -14.12 -10.67
N LYS A 130 16.81 -14.73 -9.98
CA LYS A 130 17.85 -15.57 -10.59
C LYS A 130 17.30 -16.91 -11.09
N HIS A 131 16.20 -17.40 -10.51
CA HIS A 131 15.59 -18.70 -10.82
C HIS A 131 14.13 -18.58 -11.32
N PRO A 132 13.91 -18.09 -12.56
CA PRO A 132 12.55 -17.86 -13.10
C PRO A 132 11.63 -19.09 -13.08
N HIS A 133 12.20 -20.29 -13.29
CA HIS A 133 11.46 -21.56 -13.29
C HIS A 133 10.80 -21.87 -11.93
N VAL A 134 11.39 -21.40 -10.82
CA VAL A 134 10.78 -21.52 -9.49
C VAL A 134 9.60 -20.56 -9.37
N GLN A 135 9.68 -19.37 -9.98
CA GLN A 135 8.57 -18.41 -9.96
C GLN A 135 7.33 -18.93 -10.70
N GLU A 136 7.54 -19.56 -11.85
CA GLU A 136 6.48 -20.18 -12.65
C GLU A 136 5.74 -21.29 -11.89
N SER A 137 6.44 -21.98 -10.98
CA SER A 137 5.87 -23.04 -10.13
C SER A 137 5.02 -22.49 -8.97
N PHE A 138 5.15 -21.20 -8.66
CA PHE A 138 4.41 -20.53 -7.59
C PHE A 138 3.75 -19.21 -8.03
N PRO A 139 2.87 -19.22 -9.05
CA PRO A 139 2.27 -18.01 -9.63
C PRO A 139 1.33 -17.27 -8.66
N GLY A 140 0.94 -17.90 -7.54
CA GLY A 140 0.16 -17.26 -6.46
C GLY A 140 1.02 -16.57 -5.38
N ILE A 141 2.30 -16.93 -5.28
CA ILE A 141 3.27 -16.37 -4.31
C ILE A 141 3.94 -15.14 -4.89
N PHE A 142 4.32 -15.25 -6.16
CA PHE A 142 4.71 -14.13 -6.98
C PHE A 142 3.44 -13.49 -7.48
N LEU A 143 3.07 -12.34 -6.93
CA LEU A 143 2.13 -11.50 -7.67
C LEU A 143 2.81 -11.23 -9.02
N PRO A 144 2.18 -11.57 -10.17
CA PRO A 144 2.59 -10.95 -11.42
C PRO A 144 2.62 -9.46 -11.11
N ALA A 145 3.69 -8.79 -11.53
CA ALA A 145 3.83 -7.34 -11.39
C ALA A 145 2.49 -6.63 -11.65
N MET A 146 1.64 -7.14 -12.55
CA MET A 146 0.25 -6.74 -12.77
C MET A 146 -0.69 -6.54 -11.56
N LYS A 147 -0.61 -7.25 -10.42
CA LYS A 147 -1.53 -7.01 -9.28
C LYS A 147 -1.01 -5.96 -8.30
N GLN A 148 0.32 -5.86 -8.15
CA GLN A 148 0.94 -4.75 -7.44
C GLN A 148 1.03 -3.50 -8.32
N ASP A 149 1.08 -3.66 -9.64
CA ASP A 149 0.86 -2.63 -10.64
C ASP A 149 -0.61 -2.24 -10.63
N ILE A 150 -1.62 -3.11 -10.57
CA ILE A 150 -2.99 -2.59 -10.39
C ILE A 150 -3.16 -1.84 -9.07
N GLY A 151 -2.33 -2.08 -8.04
CA GLY A 151 -2.30 -1.28 -6.81
C GLY A 151 -1.46 0.00 -6.89
N GLN A 152 -0.28 -0.03 -7.53
CA GLN A 152 0.70 1.06 -7.65
C GLN A 152 0.58 1.86 -8.96
N VAL A 153 0.03 1.26 -10.00
CA VAL A 153 -0.65 1.91 -11.13
C VAL A 153 -2.01 2.37 -10.67
N LYS A 154 -2.72 1.82 -9.68
CA LYS A 154 -3.89 2.55 -9.12
C LYS A 154 -3.47 3.66 -8.18
N ASP A 155 -2.46 3.51 -7.33
CA ASP A 155 -1.98 4.60 -6.47
C ASP A 155 -1.14 5.60 -7.27
N GLY A 156 -0.48 5.14 -8.32
CA GLY A 156 0.34 5.89 -9.27
C GLY A 156 -0.46 6.48 -10.40
N VAL A 157 -1.56 5.85 -10.86
CA VAL A 157 -2.63 6.50 -11.64
C VAL A 157 -3.41 7.39 -10.71
N ASP A 158 -3.70 7.07 -9.46
CA ASP A 158 -4.31 8.03 -8.53
C ASP A 158 -3.33 9.16 -8.21
N ALA A 159 -2.00 8.97 -8.29
CA ALA A 159 -0.99 10.02 -8.15
C ALA A 159 -0.72 10.80 -9.45
N LEU A 160 -0.81 10.14 -10.62
CA LEU A 160 -0.72 10.74 -11.96
C LEU A 160 -2.02 11.45 -12.31
N THR A 161 -3.18 10.86 -12.05
CA THR A 161 -4.51 11.47 -11.94
C THR A 161 -4.49 12.54 -10.86
N ARG A 162 -3.91 12.39 -9.66
CA ARG A 162 -3.71 13.54 -8.74
C ARG A 162 -2.86 14.66 -9.33
N ARG A 163 -1.86 14.39 -10.18
CA ARG A 163 -1.03 15.40 -10.88
C ARG A 163 -1.62 15.92 -12.19
N HIS A 164 -2.52 15.16 -12.82
CA HIS A 164 -3.15 15.46 -14.11
C HIS A 164 -4.56 16.05 -13.92
N ASP A 165 -5.21 15.75 -12.80
CA ASP A 165 -6.50 16.31 -12.37
C ASP A 165 -6.30 17.63 -11.66
N SER A 166 -5.26 17.82 -10.83
CA SER A 166 -4.95 19.15 -10.27
C SER A 166 -4.36 20.12 -11.30
N ALA A 167 -3.99 19.64 -12.50
CA ALA A 167 -3.54 20.47 -13.62
C ALA A 167 -4.62 20.68 -14.71
N GLY A 168 -5.81 20.08 -14.58
CA GLY A 168 -6.83 20.11 -15.65
C GLY A 168 -8.29 19.82 -15.26
N VAL A 169 -8.62 19.59 -13.98
CA VAL A 169 -10.03 19.49 -13.54
C VAL A 169 -10.66 20.88 -13.56
N GLU A 170 -11.67 21.03 -14.39
CA GLU A 170 -12.59 22.15 -14.36
C GLU A 170 -13.36 22.08 -13.04
N ILE A 171 -12.97 22.94 -12.10
CA ILE A 171 -13.65 23.06 -10.81
C ILE A 171 -14.99 23.74 -11.06
N ILE A 172 -16.08 23.02 -10.81
CA ILE A 172 -17.45 23.57 -10.92
C ILE A 172 -17.99 23.72 -9.51
N GLY A 173 -18.12 24.97 -9.08
CA GLY A 173 -18.74 25.32 -7.81
C GLY A 173 -20.22 24.95 -7.76
N ASP A 174 -20.79 24.81 -6.56
CA ASP A 174 -22.23 24.52 -6.42
C ASP A 174 -23.08 25.62 -7.07
N ASP A 175 -22.74 26.89 -6.79
CA ASP A 175 -23.42 28.07 -7.37
C ASP A 175 -23.27 28.16 -8.91
N GLU A 176 -22.17 27.66 -9.47
CA GLU A 176 -21.91 27.66 -10.91
C GLU A 176 -22.63 26.51 -11.63
N TYR A 177 -22.68 25.33 -11.00
CA TYR A 177 -23.45 24.20 -11.48
C TYR A 177 -24.94 24.53 -11.57
N ASP A 178 -25.48 25.15 -10.52
CA ASP A 178 -26.90 25.56 -10.49
C ASP A 178 -27.20 26.56 -11.60
N ARG A 179 -26.34 27.57 -11.80
CA ARG A 179 -26.46 28.54 -12.89
C ARG A 179 -26.46 27.89 -14.27
N LEU A 180 -25.54 26.96 -14.53
CA LEU A 180 -25.42 26.29 -15.82
C LEU A 180 -26.61 25.37 -16.11
N ILE A 181 -27.16 24.70 -15.09
CA ILE A 181 -28.40 23.94 -15.24
C ILE A 181 -29.58 24.84 -15.58
N GLU A 182 -29.66 26.01 -14.96
CA GLU A 182 -30.71 27.00 -15.23
C GLU A 182 -30.60 27.51 -16.68
N GLU A 183 -29.40 27.93 -17.11
CA GLU A 183 -29.12 28.39 -18.48
C GLU A 183 -29.48 27.35 -19.55
N TYR A 184 -29.11 26.08 -19.33
CA TYR A 184 -29.48 24.99 -20.23
C TYR A 184 -30.99 24.76 -20.29
N SER A 185 -31.69 24.91 -19.17
CA SER A 185 -33.14 24.78 -19.09
C SER A 185 -33.85 25.92 -19.84
N GLU A 186 -33.36 27.14 -19.71
CA GLU A 186 -33.89 28.31 -20.43
C GLU A 186 -33.62 28.23 -21.94
N THR A 187 -32.40 27.87 -22.35
CA THR A 187 -32.02 27.70 -23.75
C THR A 187 -32.89 26.63 -24.43
N PHE A 188 -33.16 25.53 -23.73
CA PHE A 188 -34.07 24.50 -24.23
C PHE A 188 -35.50 25.01 -24.35
N ARG A 189 -36.01 25.75 -23.36
CA ARG A 189 -37.37 26.31 -23.40
C ARG A 189 -37.53 27.24 -24.60
N GLN A 190 -36.58 28.14 -24.84
CA GLN A 190 -36.59 29.04 -25.99
C GLN A 190 -36.47 28.30 -27.33
N SER A 191 -35.58 27.32 -27.41
CA SER A 191 -35.37 26.52 -28.64
C SER A 191 -36.57 25.63 -28.96
N SER A 192 -37.18 25.01 -27.95
CA SER A 192 -38.38 24.18 -28.10
C SER A 192 -39.60 25.01 -28.49
N GLN A 193 -39.78 26.20 -27.91
CA GLN A 193 -40.84 27.12 -28.31
C GLN A 193 -40.67 27.55 -29.77
N GLY A 194 -39.47 27.97 -30.17
CA GLY A 194 -39.19 28.36 -31.55
C GLY A 194 -39.32 27.22 -32.57
N ALA A 195 -39.04 25.96 -32.18
CA ALA A 195 -39.24 24.79 -33.04
C ALA A 195 -40.74 24.43 -33.17
N MET A 196 -41.51 24.52 -32.08
CA MET A 196 -42.96 24.29 -32.08
C MET A 196 -43.70 25.37 -32.88
N GLU A 197 -43.31 26.63 -32.77
CA GLU A 197 -43.91 27.74 -33.53
C GLU A 197 -43.69 27.61 -35.06
N ARG A 198 -42.53 27.09 -35.48
CA ARG A 198 -42.17 26.95 -36.91
C ARG A 198 -42.71 25.68 -37.57
N MET A 199 -42.94 24.62 -36.80
CA MET A 199 -43.24 23.27 -37.33
C MET A 199 -44.46 22.61 -36.68
N SER A 200 -45.34 23.41 -36.10
CA SER A 200 -46.55 22.99 -35.40
C SER A 200 -47.33 21.93 -36.18
N HIS A 201 -47.68 20.82 -35.51
CA HIS A 201 -48.46 19.69 -36.05
C HIS A 201 -47.82 18.84 -37.16
N THR A 202 -46.51 18.95 -37.37
CA THR A 202 -45.78 18.05 -38.30
C THR A 202 -44.93 17.03 -37.56
N SER A 203 -44.80 15.83 -38.11
CA SER A 203 -43.89 14.79 -37.61
C SER A 203 -42.43 15.25 -37.53
N ALA A 204 -42.05 16.20 -38.40
CA ALA A 204 -40.74 16.84 -38.40
C ALA A 204 -40.53 17.76 -37.17
N GLY A 205 -41.57 18.48 -36.72
CA GLY A 205 -41.53 19.26 -35.48
C GLY A 205 -41.36 18.39 -34.23
N GLU A 206 -42.05 17.25 -34.18
CA GLU A 206 -41.89 16.28 -33.08
C GLU A 206 -40.48 15.67 -33.05
N GLN A 207 -39.90 15.36 -34.21
CA GLN A 207 -38.52 14.87 -34.31
C GLN A 207 -37.49 15.92 -33.88
N ALA A 208 -37.70 17.19 -34.26
CA ALA A 208 -36.83 18.30 -33.86
C ALA A 208 -36.83 18.51 -32.33
N VAL A 209 -38.00 18.47 -31.70
CA VAL A 209 -38.11 18.58 -30.23
C VAL A 209 -37.43 17.41 -29.52
N ARG A 210 -37.57 16.18 -30.06
CA ARG A 210 -36.87 15.00 -29.51
C ARG A 210 -35.35 15.12 -29.63
N ALA A 211 -34.84 15.63 -30.75
CA ALA A 211 -33.41 15.86 -30.96
C ALA A 211 -32.86 16.91 -29.98
N LEU A 212 -33.58 18.03 -29.79
CA LEU A 212 -33.24 19.05 -28.79
C LEU A 212 -33.22 18.48 -27.37
N HIS A 213 -34.17 17.59 -27.05
CA HIS A 213 -34.24 16.96 -25.75
C HIS A 213 -33.06 15.99 -25.51
N ALA A 214 -32.66 15.24 -26.55
CA ALA A 214 -31.48 14.38 -26.49
C ALA A 214 -30.19 15.19 -26.29
N GLU A 215 -30.04 16.32 -27.00
CA GLU A 215 -28.88 17.21 -26.85
C GLU A 215 -28.82 17.83 -25.45
N LEU A 216 -29.96 18.29 -24.91
CA LEU A 216 -30.03 18.81 -23.55
C LEU A 216 -29.65 17.75 -22.51
N ASN A 217 -30.18 16.53 -22.66
CA ASN A 217 -29.88 15.44 -21.74
C ASN A 217 -28.38 15.06 -21.81
N ALA A 218 -27.77 15.11 -22.99
CA ALA A 218 -26.33 14.93 -23.14
C ALA A 218 -25.53 16.02 -22.42
N LYS A 219 -25.90 17.31 -22.59
CA LYS A 219 -25.24 18.44 -21.90
C LYS A 219 -25.40 18.35 -20.37
N ARG A 220 -26.59 18.01 -19.88
CA ARG A 220 -26.85 17.81 -18.45
C ARG A 220 -26.06 16.63 -17.89
N SER A 221 -25.99 15.52 -18.63
CA SER A 221 -25.22 14.35 -18.21
C SER A 221 -23.72 14.65 -18.16
N ASP A 222 -23.19 15.42 -19.12
CA ASP A 222 -21.79 15.85 -19.08
C ASP A 222 -21.52 16.80 -17.92
N LEU A 223 -22.41 17.77 -17.67
CA LEU A 223 -22.29 18.69 -16.53
C LEU A 223 -22.34 17.95 -15.19
N MET A 224 -23.26 16.99 -15.02
CA MET A 224 -23.32 16.12 -13.83
C MET A 224 -22.03 15.31 -13.66
N ARG A 225 -21.47 14.79 -14.75
CA ARG A 225 -20.20 14.06 -14.74
C ARG A 225 -19.05 14.98 -14.29
N LYS A 226 -18.92 16.17 -14.86
CA LYS A 226 -17.92 17.17 -14.47
C LYS A 226 -18.07 17.58 -13.02
N LYS A 227 -19.31 17.82 -12.56
CA LYS A 227 -19.61 18.15 -11.16
C LYS A 227 -19.20 17.02 -10.21
N GLY A 228 -19.52 15.77 -10.55
CA GLY A 228 -19.10 14.60 -9.78
C GLY A 228 -17.58 14.46 -9.69
N ILE A 229 -16.85 14.78 -10.76
CA ILE A 229 -15.37 14.81 -10.75
C ILE A 229 -14.86 15.92 -9.82
N SER A 230 -15.42 17.13 -9.93
CA SER A 230 -15.07 18.27 -9.06
C SER A 230 -15.34 17.99 -7.58
N ASP A 231 -16.48 17.39 -7.24
CA ASP A 231 -16.82 17.04 -5.86
C ASP A 231 -15.91 15.93 -5.31
N ARG A 232 -15.51 14.99 -6.16
CA ARG A 232 -14.54 13.97 -5.78
C ARG A 232 -13.17 14.56 -5.51
N ALA A 233 -12.73 15.52 -6.34
CA ALA A 233 -11.48 16.23 -6.14
C ALA A 233 -11.48 17.01 -4.81
N PHE A 234 -12.59 17.67 -4.47
CA PHE A 234 -12.77 18.33 -3.17
C PHE A 234 -12.61 17.36 -2.00
N ILE A 235 -13.26 16.18 -2.06
CA ILE A 235 -13.18 15.17 -0.99
C ILE A 235 -11.73 14.70 -0.80
N LEU A 236 -11.04 14.40 -1.90
CA LEU A 236 -9.65 13.93 -1.85
C LEU A 236 -8.72 14.98 -1.25
N GLU A 237 -8.85 16.24 -1.66
CA GLU A 237 -8.02 17.32 -1.09
C GLU A 237 -8.38 17.63 0.37
N LEU A 238 -9.64 17.43 0.77
CA LEU A 238 -10.06 17.54 2.17
C LEU A 238 -9.43 16.44 3.02
N GLU A 239 -9.41 15.19 2.53
CA GLU A 239 -8.74 14.06 3.18
C GLU A 239 -7.23 14.32 3.32
N ASP A 240 -6.57 14.78 2.25
CA ASP A 240 -5.14 15.12 2.27
C ASP A 240 -4.83 16.23 3.28
N LEU A 241 -5.68 17.27 3.33
CA LEU A 241 -5.51 18.38 4.27
C LEU A 241 -5.66 17.92 5.72
N ASN A 242 -6.67 17.10 6.01
CA ASN A 242 -6.91 16.52 7.34
C ASN A 242 -5.75 15.60 7.77
N ALA A 243 -5.29 14.74 6.87
CA ALA A 243 -4.16 13.85 7.13
C ALA A 243 -2.88 14.65 7.44
N ALA A 244 -2.61 15.71 6.69
CA ALA A 244 -1.48 16.60 6.92
C ALA A 244 -1.59 17.33 8.27
N HIS A 245 -2.80 17.76 8.67
CA HIS A 245 -3.04 18.37 9.98
C HIS A 245 -2.78 17.40 11.12
N VAL A 246 -3.35 16.19 11.06
CA VAL A 246 -3.14 15.15 12.09
C VAL A 246 -1.65 14.84 12.29
N LEU A 247 -0.89 14.71 11.19
CA LEU A 247 0.55 14.48 11.26
C LEU A 247 1.30 15.65 11.92
N ARG A 248 0.97 16.90 11.57
CA ARG A 248 1.60 18.10 12.16
C ARG A 248 1.24 18.22 13.64
N TYR A 249 -0.02 18.03 13.98
CA TYR A 249 -0.53 18.11 15.34
C TYR A 249 0.12 17.05 16.24
N ASN A 250 0.11 15.78 15.83
CA ASN A 250 0.70 14.68 16.59
C ASN A 250 2.21 14.85 16.77
N ARG A 251 2.93 15.28 15.73
CA ARG A 251 4.37 15.56 15.83
C ARG A 251 4.63 16.65 16.86
N LYS A 252 3.89 17.76 16.79
CA LYS A 252 4.05 18.88 17.72
C LYS A 252 3.69 18.48 19.14
N GLN A 253 2.63 17.69 19.32
CA GLN A 253 2.23 17.15 20.62
C GLN A 253 3.33 16.27 21.23
N SER A 254 3.94 15.38 20.44
CA SER A 254 5.06 14.54 20.88
C SER A 254 6.27 15.39 21.29
N GLU A 255 6.63 16.40 20.48
CA GLU A 255 7.73 17.33 20.81
C GLU A 255 7.51 18.09 22.13
N LEU A 256 6.26 18.50 22.40
CA LEU A 256 5.89 19.19 23.64
C LEU A 256 5.96 18.26 24.85
N ASN A 257 5.48 17.02 24.70
CA ASN A 257 5.55 15.99 25.73
C ASN A 257 7.01 15.64 26.08
N GLU A 258 7.89 15.49 25.08
CA GLU A 258 9.32 15.20 25.27
C GLU A 258 10.05 16.33 26.03
N ARG A 259 9.64 17.58 25.82
CA ARG A 259 10.25 18.74 26.49
C ARG A 259 9.73 18.98 27.91
N GLY A 260 8.78 18.19 28.40
CA GLY A 260 8.17 18.36 29.72
C GLY A 260 7.47 19.72 29.91
N MET A 261 7.15 20.42 28.81
CA MET A 261 6.60 21.77 28.85
C MET A 261 5.08 21.72 28.96
N LEU A 262 4.58 21.78 30.20
CA LEU A 262 3.17 22.03 30.54
C LEU A 262 2.91 23.52 30.83
N TYR A 263 3.59 24.43 30.13
CA TYR A 263 3.41 25.88 30.30
C TYR A 263 2.72 26.52 29.08
N SER A 264 2.05 27.65 29.33
CA SER A 264 1.12 28.36 28.43
C SER A 264 1.51 28.47 26.95
N GLY A 265 2.80 28.56 26.61
CA GLY A 265 3.27 28.62 25.21
C GLY A 265 3.08 27.32 24.41
N ALA A 266 2.99 26.16 25.09
CA ALA A 266 2.71 24.88 24.45
C ALA A 266 1.27 24.81 23.88
N ALA A 267 0.32 25.44 24.58
CA ALA A 267 -1.06 25.54 24.13
C ALA A 267 -1.19 26.48 22.92
N GLU A 268 -0.45 27.59 22.89
CA GLU A 268 -0.47 28.54 21.77
C GLU A 268 0.00 27.92 20.45
N ASP A 269 1.01 27.06 20.49
CA ASP A 269 1.54 26.39 19.30
C ASP A 269 0.54 25.41 18.67
N LEU A 270 -0.20 24.65 19.49
CA LEU A 270 -1.23 23.73 19.00
C LEU A 270 -2.46 24.50 18.50
N THR A 271 -2.85 25.57 19.18
CA THR A 271 -3.91 26.48 18.72
C THR A 271 -3.57 27.07 17.36
N ARG A 272 -2.33 27.52 17.13
CA ARG A 272 -1.89 28.06 15.83
C ARG A 272 -1.96 27.01 14.72
N ILE A 273 -1.65 25.75 15.02
CA ILE A 273 -1.79 24.64 14.05
C ILE A 273 -3.26 24.43 13.67
N ASN A 274 -4.18 24.51 14.64
CA ASN A 274 -5.62 24.41 14.39
C ASN A 274 -6.15 25.61 13.60
N GLU A 275 -5.79 26.84 13.97
CA GLU A 275 -6.17 28.06 13.23
C GLU A 275 -5.65 28.05 11.80
N GLN A 276 -4.46 27.50 11.56
CA GLN A 276 -3.92 27.34 10.21
C GLN A 276 -4.76 26.32 9.42
N HIS A 277 -5.13 25.21 10.04
CA HIS A 277 -5.96 24.19 9.41
C HIS A 277 -7.36 24.70 9.07
N GLU A 278 -7.99 25.45 9.97
CA GLU A 278 -9.30 26.10 9.71
C GLU A 278 -9.22 27.06 8.51
N ARG A 279 -8.18 27.89 8.44
CA ARG A 279 -7.96 28.78 7.29
C ARG A 279 -7.73 28.01 5.99
N ASP A 280 -7.01 26.89 6.05
CA ASP A 280 -6.78 26.06 4.88
C ASP A 280 -8.07 25.32 4.43
N LEU A 281 -8.92 24.92 5.38
CA LEU A 281 -10.25 24.36 5.10
C LEU A 281 -11.18 25.38 4.44
N GLU A 282 -11.22 26.62 4.95
CA GLU A 282 -12.01 27.69 4.36
C GLU A 282 -11.56 28.01 2.93
N ARG A 283 -10.25 28.09 2.69
CA ARG A 283 -9.70 28.28 1.35
C ARG A 283 -10.08 27.14 0.41
N LEU A 284 -10.04 25.90 0.90
CA LEU A 284 -10.45 24.74 0.11
C LEU A 284 -11.94 24.82 -0.24
N LYS A 285 -12.80 25.12 0.73
CA LYS A 285 -14.24 25.31 0.49
C LYS A 285 -14.54 26.41 -0.53
N LEU A 286 -13.90 27.57 -0.38
CA LEU A 286 -14.05 28.69 -1.31
C LEU A 286 -13.62 28.32 -2.74
N ARG A 287 -12.51 27.59 -2.88
CA ARG A 287 -12.02 27.15 -4.19
C ARG A 287 -13.02 26.27 -4.94
N TYR A 288 -13.76 25.42 -4.23
CA TYR A 288 -14.77 24.52 -4.82
C TYR A 288 -16.20 25.07 -4.72
N GLY A 289 -16.39 26.32 -4.31
CA GLY A 289 -17.70 26.92 -4.12
C GLY A 289 -18.59 26.13 -3.13
N LYS A 290 -17.98 25.46 -2.15
CA LYS A 290 -18.68 24.75 -1.07
C LYS A 290 -18.94 25.72 0.08
N ARG A 291 -20.16 25.72 0.63
CA ARG A 291 -20.53 26.48 1.82
C ARG A 291 -20.38 25.59 3.08
#